data_AF-A0A3B9R7W5-F1
#
_entry.id   AF-A0A3B9R7W5-F1
#
_cell.length_a   1.000
_cell.length_b   1.000
_cell.length_c   1.000
_cell.angle_alpha   90.00
_cell.angle_beta   90.00
_cell.angle_gamma   90.00
#
_symmetry.space_group_name_H-M   'P 1'
#
loop_
_entity.id
_entity.type
_entity.pdbx_description
1 polymer ?
#
loop_
_entity_poly.entity_id
_entity_poly.type
_entity_poly.pdbx_seq_one_letter_code
_entity_poly.pdbx_strand_id
1 'polypeptide(L)'
;MKKTFLKSIAVLAILLSIQSCKENKKENTTTTNNEVELDSTDLALLELNLPEGFQIEVYARGVDGARSMAMGDNGTLFVGTRTENTVYAIQDTNGDFKADNVMVL
;
A
#
# COMPACT_ATOMS: atom_id res chain seq x y z
N MET A 1 -4.28 -49.77 33.75
CA MET A 1 -4.39 -49.81 32.27
C MET A 1 -5.31 -48.68 31.77
N LYS A 2 -4.94 -47.40 31.92
CA LYS A 2 -5.79 -46.23 31.52
C LYS A 2 -5.03 -44.92 31.22
N LYS A 3 -3.68 -44.90 31.32
CA LYS A 3 -2.88 -43.65 31.18
C LYS A 3 -2.14 -43.50 29.84
N THR A 4 -2.17 -44.52 28.97
CA THR A 4 -1.56 -44.46 27.62
C THR A 4 -2.54 -43.95 26.56
N PHE A 5 -3.84 -44.14 26.75
CA PHE A 5 -4.87 -43.71 25.80
C PHE A 5 -5.03 -42.18 25.71
N LEU A 6 -4.78 -41.47 26.82
CA LEU A 6 -4.94 -40.00 26.87
C LEU A 6 -3.79 -39.26 26.18
N LYS A 7 -2.57 -39.85 26.15
CA LYS A 7 -1.43 -39.27 25.43
C LYS A 7 -1.54 -39.48 23.90
N SER A 8 -2.24 -40.53 23.46
CA SER A 8 -2.38 -40.82 22.02
C SER A 8 -3.36 -39.87 21.31
N ILE A 9 -4.35 -39.32 22.01
CA ILE A 9 -5.30 -38.34 21.45
C ILE A 9 -4.63 -36.97 21.29
N ALA A 10 -3.72 -36.60 22.22
CA ALA A 10 -3.00 -35.33 22.16
C ALA A 10 -1.98 -35.24 21.02
N VAL A 11 -1.40 -36.37 20.60
CA VAL A 11 -0.40 -36.40 19.52
C VAL A 11 -1.05 -36.37 18.12
N LEU A 12 -2.28 -36.90 17.97
CA LEU A 12 -2.98 -36.90 16.69
C LEU A 12 -3.58 -35.52 16.32
N ALA A 13 -3.85 -34.66 17.31
CA ALA A 13 -4.33 -33.30 17.08
C ALA A 13 -3.23 -32.31 16.64
N ILE A 14 -1.96 -32.65 16.89
CA ILE A 14 -0.80 -31.79 16.56
C ILE A 14 -0.30 -32.02 15.11
N LEU A 15 -0.73 -33.10 14.45
CA LEU A 15 -0.37 -33.41 13.07
C LEU A 15 -1.37 -32.88 12.02
N LEU A 16 -2.51 -32.31 12.43
CA LEU A 16 -3.54 -31.78 11.53
C LEU A 16 -3.48 -30.26 11.30
N SER A 17 -2.55 -29.55 11.94
CA SER A 17 -2.39 -28.10 11.78
C SER A 17 -1.50 -27.67 10.60
N ILE A 18 -1.00 -28.62 9.80
CA ILE A 18 -0.16 -28.34 8.61
C ILE A 18 -0.94 -28.27 7.29
N GLN A 19 -2.28 -28.26 7.31
CA GLN A 19 -3.06 -27.73 6.18
C GLN A 19 -3.05 -26.19 6.25
N SER A 20 -1.81 -25.66 6.23
CA SER A 20 -1.49 -24.29 5.94
C SER A 20 -2.02 -24.00 4.54
N CYS A 21 -3.03 -23.14 4.49
CA CYS A 21 -3.65 -22.65 3.27
C CYS A 21 -2.58 -22.11 2.33
N LYS A 22 -2.30 -22.85 1.25
CA LYS A 22 -1.65 -22.30 0.07
C LYS A 22 -2.70 -21.48 -0.66
N GLU A 23 -2.84 -20.22 -0.29
CA GLU A 23 -3.57 -19.27 -1.13
C GLU A 23 -2.71 -19.04 -2.38
N ASN A 24 -3.10 -19.73 -3.46
CA ASN A 24 -2.68 -19.34 -4.79
C ASN A 24 -3.31 -17.97 -5.02
N LYS A 25 -2.53 -16.89 -4.89
CA LYS A 25 -2.88 -15.61 -5.51
C LYS A 25 -2.92 -15.88 -7.01
N LYS A 26 -4.09 -16.22 -7.53
CA LYS A 26 -4.38 -16.11 -8.94
C LYS A 26 -4.12 -14.65 -9.28
N GLU A 27 -3.03 -14.42 -10.00
CA GLU A 27 -2.94 -13.33 -10.93
C GLU A 27 -4.11 -13.50 -11.90
N ASN A 28 -5.28 -12.98 -11.52
CA ASN A 28 -6.32 -12.68 -12.48
C ASN A 28 -5.81 -11.44 -13.22
N THR A 29 -5.16 -11.70 -14.35
CA THR A 29 -5.19 -10.82 -15.51
C THR A 29 -6.67 -10.63 -15.86
N THR A 30 -7.30 -9.68 -15.19
CA THR A 30 -8.58 -9.16 -15.61
C THR A 30 -8.27 -8.26 -16.80
N THR A 31 -8.41 -8.80 -18.01
CA THR A 31 -8.77 -8.02 -19.18
C THR A 31 -10.17 -7.46 -18.92
N THR A 32 -10.24 -6.44 -18.07
CA THR A 32 -11.40 -5.57 -17.95
C THR A 32 -11.16 -4.44 -18.93
N ASN A 33 -12.09 -4.25 -19.85
CA ASN A 33 -12.30 -2.96 -20.50
C ASN A 33 -12.66 -1.96 -19.40
N ASN A 34 -11.67 -1.50 -18.64
CA ASN A 34 -11.82 -0.44 -17.65
C ASN A 34 -11.54 0.84 -18.38
N GLU A 35 -12.58 1.61 -18.65
CA GLU A 35 -12.42 3.06 -18.79
C GLU A 35 -11.74 3.52 -17.49
N VAL A 36 -10.45 3.88 -17.58
CA VAL A 36 -9.73 4.47 -16.46
C VAL A 36 -10.45 5.79 -16.18
N GLU A 37 -11.19 5.86 -15.08
CA GLU A 37 -11.83 7.09 -14.62
C GLU A 37 -10.71 8.06 -14.25
N LEU A 38 -10.31 8.88 -15.22
CA LEU A 38 -9.30 9.91 -15.06
C LEU A 38 -9.90 11.04 -14.21
N ASP A 39 -9.26 11.34 -13.08
CA ASP A 39 -9.65 12.49 -12.28
C ASP A 39 -9.03 13.79 -12.84
N SER A 40 -9.42 14.94 -12.27
CA SER A 40 -8.91 16.24 -12.71
C SER A 40 -7.39 16.39 -12.56
N THR A 41 -6.77 15.70 -11.60
CA THR A 41 -5.32 15.66 -11.42
C THR A 41 -4.68 14.89 -12.56
N ASP A 42 -5.23 13.73 -12.92
CA ASP A 42 -4.70 12.92 -14.03
C ASP A 42 -4.79 13.69 -15.35
N LEU A 43 -5.90 14.41 -15.59
CA LEU A 43 -6.05 15.27 -16.76
C LEU A 43 -5.03 16.43 -16.76
N ALA A 44 -4.79 17.05 -15.61
CA ALA A 44 -3.81 18.13 -15.50
C ALA A 44 -2.37 17.68 -15.77
N LEU A 45 -2.02 16.43 -15.42
CA LEU A 45 -0.70 15.87 -15.73
C LEU A 45 -0.45 15.73 -17.24
N LEU A 46 -1.50 15.46 -18.03
CA LEU A 46 -1.41 15.35 -19.49
C LEU A 46 -1.07 16.69 -20.18
N GLU A 47 -1.34 17.81 -19.51
CA GLU A 47 -1.05 19.16 -20.03
C GLU A 47 0.38 19.63 -19.70
N LEU A 48 1.12 18.87 -18.89
CA LEU A 48 2.49 19.21 -18.53
C LEU A 48 3.47 18.82 -19.64
N ASN A 49 4.37 19.74 -20.00
CA ASN A 49 5.49 19.46 -20.87
C ASN A 49 6.71 19.07 -20.03
N LEU A 50 7.15 17.82 -20.17
CA LEU A 50 8.34 17.32 -19.49
C LEU A 50 9.54 17.27 -20.45
N PRO A 51 10.77 17.55 -19.98
CA PRO A 51 11.98 17.28 -20.76
C PRO A 51 12.13 15.79 -21.07
N GLU A 52 12.90 15.47 -22.11
CA GLU A 52 13.20 14.09 -22.47
C GLU A 52 13.86 13.34 -21.29
N GLY A 53 13.41 12.10 -21.05
CA GLY A 53 13.91 11.26 -19.95
C GLY A 53 13.23 11.48 -18.60
N PHE A 54 12.25 12.40 -18.49
CA PHE A 54 11.47 12.61 -17.27
C PHE A 54 10.07 11.99 -17.37
N GLN A 55 9.58 11.50 -16.23
CA GLN A 55 8.20 11.06 -16.04
C GLN A 55 7.59 11.73 -14.79
N ILE A 56 6.27 11.85 -14.77
CA ILE A 56 5.53 12.33 -13.60
C ILE A 56 4.29 11.46 -13.41
N GLU A 57 4.01 11.12 -12.16
CA GLU A 57 2.83 10.38 -11.72
C GLU A 57 2.36 10.96 -10.38
N VAL A 58 1.10 10.70 -10.00
CA VAL A 58 0.59 11.09 -8.68
C VAL A 58 1.18 10.16 -7.61
N TYR A 59 1.92 10.73 -6.66
CA TYR A 59 2.48 10.00 -5.51
C TYR A 59 1.43 9.67 -4.44
N ALA A 60 0.62 10.66 -4.05
CA ALA A 60 -0.44 10.53 -3.04
C ALA A 60 -1.62 11.47 -3.34
N ARG A 61 -2.83 11.08 -2.93
CA ARG A 61 -4.07 11.87 -3.05
C ARG A 61 -4.63 12.21 -1.67
N GLY A 62 -5.52 13.20 -1.60
CA GLY A 62 -6.23 13.57 -0.37
C GLY A 62 -5.39 14.36 0.65
N VAL A 63 -4.32 15.01 0.19
CA VAL A 63 -3.47 15.87 1.03
C VAL A 63 -3.77 17.32 0.68
N ASP A 64 -4.93 17.80 1.15
CA ASP A 64 -5.38 19.15 0.85
C ASP A 64 -4.43 20.20 1.41
N GLY A 65 -4.12 21.21 0.60
CA GLY A 65 -3.22 22.28 1.01
C GLY A 65 -1.77 21.85 1.21
N ALA A 66 -1.33 20.69 0.67
CA ALA A 66 0.05 20.21 0.71
C ALA A 66 1.06 21.31 0.32
N ARG A 67 2.09 21.50 1.14
CA ARG A 67 3.16 22.47 0.92
C ARG A 67 4.53 21.90 1.27
N SER A 68 5.07 22.25 2.43
CA SER A 68 6.44 21.92 2.82
C SER A 68 6.59 20.42 2.91
N MET A 69 7.61 19.88 2.26
CA MET A 69 7.90 18.46 2.22
C MET A 69 9.31 18.19 2.74
N ALA A 70 9.47 17.11 3.52
CA ALA A 70 10.77 16.63 3.97
C ALA A 70 10.78 15.10 3.96
N MET A 71 11.80 14.51 3.32
CA MET A 71 12.04 13.07 3.41
C MET A 71 12.57 12.72 4.80
N GLY A 72 11.94 11.75 5.44
CA GLY A 72 12.43 11.07 6.62
C GLY A 72 12.91 9.66 6.29
N ASP A 73 13.04 8.86 7.33
CA ASP A 73 13.51 7.48 7.21
C ASP A 73 12.46 6.54 6.62
N ASN A 74 12.91 5.39 6.12
CA ASN A 74 12.08 4.26 5.68
C ASN A 74 10.97 4.63 4.68
N GLY A 75 11.28 5.51 3.71
CA GLY A 75 10.31 5.90 2.69
C GLY A 75 9.19 6.82 3.18
N THR A 76 9.35 7.44 4.35
CA THR A 76 8.35 8.38 4.89
C THR A 76 8.60 9.79 4.38
N LEU A 77 7.63 10.35 3.67
CA LEU A 77 7.55 11.76 3.29
C LEU A 77 6.66 12.50 4.28
N PHE A 78 7.21 13.50 4.98
CA PHE A 78 6.42 14.39 5.83
C PHE A 78 5.94 15.59 5.01
N VAL A 79 4.63 15.88 5.07
CA VAL A 79 3.99 16.95 4.30
C VAL A 79 3.20 17.87 5.22
N GLY A 80 3.61 19.13 5.33
CA GLY A 80 2.87 20.17 6.05
C GLY A 80 1.84 20.86 5.15
N THR A 81 0.70 21.24 5.72
CA THR A 81 -0.37 21.99 5.02
C THR A 81 -0.34 23.48 5.31
N ARG A 82 -0.87 24.30 4.39
CA ARG A 82 -0.90 25.76 4.58
C ARG A 82 -1.97 26.27 5.56
N THR A 83 -3.21 25.79 5.44
CA THR A 83 -4.36 26.37 6.15
C THR A 83 -4.86 25.45 7.26
N GLU A 84 -4.65 24.15 7.06
CA GLU A 84 -5.21 23.05 7.83
C GLU A 84 -4.34 22.76 9.08
N ASN A 85 -3.18 23.42 9.19
CA ASN A 85 -2.22 23.30 10.29
C ASN A 85 -1.92 21.84 10.68
N THR A 86 -1.91 20.96 9.67
CA THR A 86 -1.76 19.52 9.80
C THR A 86 -0.42 19.09 9.20
N VAL A 87 0.19 18.06 9.78
CA VAL A 87 1.33 17.36 9.19
C VAL A 87 0.92 15.94 8.84
N TYR A 88 1.17 15.55 7.61
CA TYR A 88 0.95 14.20 7.12
C TYR A 88 2.27 13.42 7.14
N ALA A 89 2.21 12.15 7.51
CA ALA A 89 3.24 11.16 7.23
C ALA A 89 2.74 10.25 6.09
N ILE A 90 3.41 10.29 4.95
CA ILE A 90 3.07 9.53 3.75
C ILE A 90 4.17 8.52 3.49
N GLN A 91 3.85 7.22 3.45
CA GLN A 91 4.85 6.16 3.37
C GLN A 91 4.75 5.38 2.06
N ASP A 92 5.89 5.23 1.39
CA ASP A 92 6.13 4.17 0.41
C ASP A 92 6.98 3.09 1.08
N THR A 93 6.38 1.93 1.32
CA THR A 93 6.99 0.81 2.04
C THR A 93 7.61 -0.22 1.10
N ASN A 94 7.35 -0.11 -0.20
CA ASN A 94 7.71 -1.11 -1.19
C ASN A 94 8.71 -0.59 -2.25
N GLY A 95 8.92 0.73 -2.31
CA GLY A 95 9.89 1.40 -3.17
C GLY A 95 9.42 1.58 -4.61
N ASP A 96 8.10 1.51 -4.89
CA ASP A 96 7.52 1.74 -6.22
C ASP A 96 7.18 3.21 -6.49
N PHE A 97 7.53 4.11 -5.57
CA PHE A 97 7.22 5.54 -5.63
C PHE A 97 5.72 5.82 -5.64
N LYS A 98 4.93 5.01 -4.93
CA LYS A 98 3.51 5.24 -4.66
C LYS A 98 3.25 5.16 -3.17
N ALA A 99 2.38 6.03 -2.67
CA ALA A 99 2.03 6.02 -1.25
C ALA A 99 1.20 4.78 -0.91
N ASP A 100 1.70 3.95 0.00
CA ASP A 100 0.96 2.84 0.62
C ASP A 100 0.09 3.34 1.78
N ASN A 101 0.59 4.33 2.53
CA ASN A 101 -0.09 4.87 3.70
C ASN A 101 -0.04 6.40 3.74
N VAL A 102 -1.15 7.03 4.12
CA VAL A 102 -1.28 8.47 4.38
C VAL A 102 -1.87 8.65 5.77
N MET A 103 -1.11 9.21 6.70
CA MET A 103 -1.51 9.38 8.10
C MET A 103 -1.42 10.85 8.48
N VAL A 104 -2.36 11.32 9.29
CA VAL A 104 -2.30 12.63 9.95
C VAL A 104 -1.60 12.47 11.32
N LEU A 105 -0.67 13.37 11.64
CA LEU A 105 0.07 13.41 12.90
C LEU A 105 -0.54 14.40 13.90
#